data_AF-A0A964Q7Z4-F1
#
_entry.id   AF-A0A964Q7Z4-F1
#
_cell.length_a   1.000
_cell.length_b   1.000
_cell.length_c   1.000
_cell.angle_alpha   90.00
_cell.angle_beta   90.00
_cell.angle_gamma   90.00
#
_symmetry.space_group_name_H-M   'P 1'
#
loop_
_entity.id
_entity.type
_entity.pdbx_description
1 polymer ?
#
loop_
_entity_poly.entity_id
_entity_poly.type
_entity_poly.pdbx_seq_one_letter_code
_entity_poly.pdbx_strand_id
1 'polypeptide(L)'
;MLRVTALAMVVGLLASAVWAGETPTDKKANSPEALKAEIEALIPAKHVWRAIHWKTCPLEALKASREQNKPVITWVFLGVPTDERC
;
A
#
# COMPACT_ATOMS: atom_id res chain seq x y z
N MET A 1 -12.53 -40.99 6.59
CA MET A 1 -11.70 -39.92 5.97
C MET A 1 -12.43 -38.57 5.91
N LEU A 2 -13.70 -38.52 5.47
CA LEU A 2 -14.49 -37.28 5.36
C LEU A 2 -14.69 -36.47 6.67
N ARG A 3 -14.66 -37.13 7.83
CA ARG A 3 -14.82 -36.48 9.15
C ARG A 3 -13.55 -35.77 9.65
N VAL A 4 -12.38 -36.21 9.21
CA VAL A 4 -11.08 -35.66 9.64
C VAL A 4 -10.76 -34.37 8.87
N THR A 5 -11.12 -34.33 7.59
CA THR A 5 -11.00 -33.14 6.74
C THR A 5 -11.94 -32.00 7.18
N ALA A 6 -13.17 -32.32 7.61
CA ALA A 6 -14.10 -31.31 8.13
C ALA A 6 -13.59 -30.66 9.42
N LEU A 7 -12.99 -31.44 10.32
CA LEU A 7 -12.42 -30.93 11.57
C LEU A 7 -11.18 -30.04 11.31
N ALA A 8 -10.34 -30.42 10.35
CA ALA A 8 -9.17 -29.64 9.96
C ALA A 8 -9.54 -28.28 9.34
N MET A 9 -10.63 -28.20 8.56
CA MET A 9 -11.13 -26.93 8.03
C MET A 9 -11.65 -26.00 9.14
N VAL A 10 -12.38 -26.54 10.12
CA VAL A 10 -12.93 -25.73 11.22
C VAL A 10 -11.81 -25.18 12.12
N VAL A 11 -10.77 -25.98 12.40
CA VAL A 11 -9.59 -25.52 13.17
C VAL A 11 -8.81 -24.45 12.39
N GLY A 12 -8.67 -24.58 11.07
CA GLY A 12 -8.04 -23.57 10.21
C GLY A 12 -8.82 -22.24 10.17
N LEU A 13 -10.15 -22.30 10.15
CA LEU A 13 -11.01 -21.10 10.22
C LEU A 13 -10.98 -20.42 11.60
N LEU A 14 -10.89 -21.18 12.69
CA LEU A 14 -10.81 -20.60 14.04
C LEU A 14 -9.44 -19.96 14.32
N ALA A 15 -8.35 -20.50 13.77
CA ALA A 15 -7.01 -19.92 13.91
C ALA A 15 -6.87 -18.55 13.21
N SER A 16 -7.64 -18.30 12.16
CA SER A 16 -7.64 -17.01 11.44
C SER A 16 -8.46 -15.92 12.14
N ALA A 17 -9.41 -16.29 13.00
CA ALA A 17 -10.15 -15.33 13.83
C ALA A 17 -9.29 -14.72 14.96
N VAL A 18 -8.28 -15.45 15.44
CA VAL A 18 -7.39 -15.00 16.54
C VAL A 18 -6.40 -13.92 16.08
N TRP A 19 -6.13 -13.82 14.77
CA TRP A 19 -5.24 -12.80 14.19
C TRP A 19 -5.96 -11.49 13.83
N ALA A 20 -7.29 -11.42 14.00
CA ALA A 20 -8.02 -10.15 14.08
C ALA A 20 -7.84 -9.51 15.47
N GLY A 21 -6.61 -9.56 15.99
CA GLY A 21 -6.23 -8.96 17.26
C GLY A 21 -6.59 -7.49 17.25
N GLU A 22 -7.21 -7.06 18.34
CA GLU A 22 -7.66 -5.70 18.59
C GLU A 22 -6.59 -4.70 18.17
N THR A 23 -6.96 -3.74 17.32
CA THR A 23 -6.14 -2.56 17.07
C THR A 23 -5.84 -1.91 18.42
N PRO A 24 -4.57 -1.69 18.80
CA PRO A 24 -4.25 -0.89 19.96
C PRO A 24 -4.96 0.44 19.80
N THR A 25 -5.96 0.69 20.64
CA THR A 25 -6.61 1.99 20.66
C THR A 25 -5.68 2.86 21.48
N ASP A 26 -4.66 3.41 20.80
CA ASP A 26 -3.77 4.38 21.43
C ASP A 26 -4.62 5.50 22.02
N LYS A 27 -4.31 5.85 23.27
CA LYS A 27 -5.02 6.86 24.04
C LYS A 27 -5.04 8.16 23.22
N LYS A 28 -6.21 8.50 22.70
CA LYS A 28 -6.46 9.68 21.86
C LYS A 28 -5.70 10.90 22.38
N ALA A 29 -4.81 11.43 21.55
CA ALA A 29 -4.44 12.84 21.58
C ALA A 29 -5.71 13.68 21.48
N ASN A 30 -6.22 14.16 22.61
CA ASN A 30 -7.48 14.91 22.68
C ASN A 30 -7.30 16.42 22.44
N SER A 31 -6.10 16.87 22.07
CA SER A 31 -5.84 18.26 21.68
C SER A 31 -5.30 18.34 20.24
N PRO A 32 -5.60 19.43 19.51
CA PRO A 32 -5.05 19.66 18.17
C PRO A 32 -3.52 19.61 18.13
N GLU A 33 -2.84 20.06 19.18
CA GLU A 33 -1.37 20.10 19.27
C GLU A 33 -0.79 18.69 19.39
N ALA A 34 -1.41 17.83 20.20
CA ALA A 34 -0.99 16.44 20.35
C ALA A 34 -1.20 15.65 19.04
N LEU A 35 -2.32 15.87 18.35
CA LEU A 35 -2.58 15.27 17.04
C LEU A 35 -1.59 15.74 15.98
N LYS A 36 -1.23 17.03 15.98
CA LYS A 36 -0.24 17.58 15.05
C LYS A 36 1.14 16.91 15.25
N ALA A 37 1.57 16.77 16.50
CA ALA A 37 2.84 16.11 16.82
C ALA A 37 2.85 14.64 16.38
N GLU A 38 1.74 13.91 16.56
CA GLU A 38 1.60 12.54 16.06
C GLU A 38 1.66 12.47 14.53
N ILE A 39 0.95 13.35 13.83
CA ILE A 39 0.98 13.42 12.36
C ILE A 39 2.40 13.70 11.88
N GLU A 40 3.08 14.70 12.46
CA GLU A 40 4.45 15.04 12.09
C GLU A 40 5.42 13.89 12.34
N ALA A 41 5.23 13.11 13.40
CA ALA A 41 6.01 11.92 13.67
C ALA A 41 5.76 10.77 12.67
N LEU A 42 4.57 10.71 12.06
CA LEU A 42 4.20 9.71 11.04
C LEU A 42 4.66 10.10 9.63
N ILE A 43 5.00 11.37 9.38
CA ILE A 43 5.48 11.80 8.07
C ILE A 43 6.86 11.16 7.82
N PRO A 44 7.00 10.33 6.77
CA PRO A 44 8.29 9.72 6.47
C PRO A 44 9.30 10.80 6.07
N ALA A 45 10.50 10.79 6.67
CA ALA A 45 11.58 11.68 6.27
C ALA A 45 11.98 11.54 4.79
N LYS A 46 11.73 10.36 4.20
CA LYS A 46 11.97 10.06 2.79
C LYS A 46 10.77 9.32 2.21
N HIS A 47 10.16 9.89 1.18
CA HIS A 47 9.12 9.21 0.42
C HIS A 47 9.73 8.24 -0.60
N VAL A 48 9.53 6.94 -0.41
CA VAL A 48 10.08 5.89 -1.29
C VAL A 48 9.70 6.11 -2.77
N TRP A 49 8.47 6.55 -3.02
CA TRP A 49 8.00 6.81 -4.38
C TRP A 49 8.76 7.93 -5.11
N ARG A 50 9.42 8.85 -4.39
CA ARG A 50 10.26 9.89 -5.00
C ARG A 50 11.63 9.39 -5.46
N ALA A 51 12.09 8.26 -4.93
CA ALA A 51 13.36 7.65 -5.35
C ALA A 51 13.20 6.75 -6.59
N ILE A 52 11.96 6.41 -6.97
CA ILE A 52 11.68 5.62 -8.16
C ILE A 52 12.04 6.46 -9.39
N HIS A 53 12.82 5.87 -10.29
CA HIS A 53 13.15 6.48 -11.58
C HIS A 53 11.97 6.30 -12.53
N TRP A 54 10.94 7.13 -12.35
CA TRP A 54 9.73 7.09 -13.15
C TRP A 54 10.03 7.30 -14.62
N LYS A 55 9.45 6.45 -15.48
CA LYS A 55 9.39 6.71 -16.91
C LYS A 55 8.35 7.79 -17.18
N THR A 56 8.75 8.84 -17.87
CA THR A 56 7.86 9.94 -18.26
C THR A 56 7.01 9.58 -19.48
N CYS A 57 7.54 8.76 -20.39
CA CYS A 57 6.85 8.26 -21.56
C CYS A 57 6.03 6.98 -21.24
N PRO A 58 4.69 6.99 -21.42
CA PRO A 58 3.85 5.81 -21.18
C PRO A 58 4.21 4.63 -22.09
N LEU A 59 4.57 4.87 -23.36
CA LEU A 59 4.90 3.80 -24.29
C LEU A 59 6.19 3.07 -23.89
N GLU A 60 7.20 3.80 -23.41
CA GLU A 60 8.40 3.20 -22.86
C GLU A 60 8.11 2.40 -21.59
N ALA A 61 7.21 2.89 -20.73
CA ALA A 61 6.81 2.18 -19.52
C ALA A 61 6.13 0.86 -19.85
N LEU A 62 5.21 0.86 -20.82
CA LEU A 62 4.51 -0.34 -21.29
C LEU A 62 5.47 -1.33 -21.96
N LYS A 63 6.45 -0.84 -22.74
CA LYS A 63 7.49 -1.69 -23.33
C LYS A 63 8.32 -2.39 -22.23
N ALA A 64 8.85 -1.63 -21.28
CA ALA A 64 9.67 -2.17 -20.20
C ALA A 64 8.88 -3.14 -19.29
N SER A 65 7.61 -2.83 -19.01
CA SER A 65 6.72 -3.72 -18.25
C SER A 65 6.54 -5.07 -18.95
N ARG A 66 6.33 -5.07 -20.27
CA ARG A 66 6.22 -6.28 -21.08
C ARG A 66 7.50 -7.10 -21.08
N GLU A 67 8.65 -6.45 -21.29
CA GLU A 67 9.97 -7.10 -21.30
C GLU A 67 10.31 -7.74 -19.95
N GLN A 68 9.93 -7.08 -18.85
CA GLN A 68 10.18 -7.56 -17.49
C GLN A 68 9.07 -8.45 -16.93
N ASN A 69 7.96 -8.60 -17.65
CA ASN A 69 6.74 -9.27 -17.21
C ASN A 69 6.26 -8.78 -15.81
N LYS A 70 6.26 -7.46 -15.60
CA LYS A 70 5.86 -6.82 -14.34
C LYS A 70 4.68 -5.87 -14.55
N PRO A 71 3.76 -5.73 -13.58
CA PRO A 71 2.67 -4.77 -13.67
C PRO A 71 3.18 -3.32 -13.71
N VAL A 72 2.43 -2.44 -14.36
CA VAL A 72 2.70 -1.00 -14.39
C VAL A 72 2.01 -0.33 -13.20
N ILE A 73 2.72 0.56 -12.52
CA ILE A 73 2.14 1.54 -11.60
C ILE A 73 2.23 2.89 -12.30
N THR A 74 1.09 3.57 -12.43
CA THR A 74 1.01 4.90 -13.05
C THR A 74 0.76 5.95 -11.97
N TRP A 75 1.61 6.96 -11.93
CA TRP A 75 1.40 8.13 -11.09
C TRP A 75 0.94 9.31 -11.95
N VAL A 76 -0.34 9.70 -11.83
CA VAL A 76 -0.94 10.77 -12.63
C VAL A 76 -1.01 12.04 -11.79
N PHE A 77 -0.24 13.07 -12.17
CA PHE A 77 -0.44 14.41 -11.64
C PHE A 77 -1.56 15.11 -12.43
N LEU A 78 -2.60 15.56 -11.74
CA LEU A 78 -3.61 16.47 -12.29
C LEU A 78 -3.01 17.89 -12.28
N GLY A 79 -2.10 18.19 -13.21
CA GLY A 79 -1.40 19.47 -13.37
C GLY A 79 -1.16 19.79 -14.84
N VAL A 80 -0.96 21.08 -15.15
CA VAL A 80 -1.05 21.68 -16.51
C VAL A 80 -0.41 20.78 -17.57
N PRO A 81 -1.15 20.44 -18.65
CA PRO A 81 -0.65 19.52 -19.66
C PRO A 81 0.59 20.13 -20.32
N THR A 82 1.75 19.57 -20.03
CA THR A 82 2.92 19.76 -20.86
C THR A 82 2.68 18.91 -22.09
N ASP A 83 2.26 19.54 -23.19
CA ASP A 83 2.07 18.95 -24.52
C ASP A 83 3.41 18.49 -25.14
N GLU A 84 4.30 17.94 -24.32
CA GLU A 84 5.53 17.30 -24.75
C GLU A 84 5.20 15.85 -25.01
N ARG A 85 4.94 15.57 -26.29
CA ARG A 85 4.76 14.21 -26.79
C ARG A 85 5.97 13.37 -26.41
N CYS A 86 5.64 12.20 -25.87
CA CYS A 86 6.55 11.20 -25.35
C CYS A 86 7.44 10.57 -26.41
#